data_AF-A0A5M8QI92-F1
#
_entry.id   AF-A0A5M8QI92-F1
#
_cell.length_a   1.000
_cell.length_b   1.000
_cell.length_c   1.000
_cell.angle_alpha   90.00
_cell.angle_beta   90.00
_cell.angle_gamma   90.00
#
_symmetry.space_group_name_H-M   'P 1'
#
loop_
_entity.id
_entity.type
_entity.pdbx_description
1 polymer ?
#
loop_
_entity_poly.entity_id
_entity_poly.type
_entity_poly.pdbx_seq_one_letter_code
_entity_poly.pdbx_strand_id
1 'polypeptide(L)'
;MLALHSLTADIQRTGVTIGDQVPVHPKVGRPGYIWHYTVLVSAQWVLYDRQGLVVDSALVSARTPFVFSAENTRSLTILTPSPAQSGASISAAAKANGQIYAQRLSAKDIVVNRPYYRTGDLAPAAEWIKARNWPVAAALLLPLASSGSSPVSIKAAYNLAILSEAQGNREEARLWAQQAAQAGDGLARKMLADLDKNR
;
A
#
# COMPACT_ATOMS: atom_id res chain seq x y z
N MET A 1 -8.12 0.88 -17.18
CA MET A 1 -7.55 -0.38 -17.69
C MET A 1 -6.11 -0.51 -17.20
N LEU A 2 -5.67 -1.67 -16.71
CA LEU A 2 -4.26 -1.89 -16.34
C LEU A 2 -3.51 -2.48 -17.55
N ALA A 3 -2.37 -1.89 -17.90
CA ALA A 3 -1.54 -2.38 -19.00
C ALA A 3 -0.08 -2.55 -18.57
N LEU A 4 0.47 -3.74 -18.86
CA LEU A 4 1.90 -4.01 -18.77
C LEU A 4 2.57 -3.46 -20.04
N HIS A 5 3.41 -2.44 -19.89
CA HIS A 5 4.03 -1.74 -21.02
C HIS A 5 5.32 -2.39 -21.47
N SER A 6 6.13 -2.85 -20.52
CA SER A 6 7.35 -3.58 -20.81
C SER A 6 7.62 -4.58 -19.69
N LEU A 7 8.23 -5.71 -20.06
CA LEU A 7 8.67 -6.75 -19.15
C LEU A 7 10.04 -7.23 -19.61
N THR A 8 11.01 -7.19 -18.70
CA THR A 8 12.36 -7.67 -18.92
C THR A 8 12.70 -8.67 -17.83
N ALA A 9 13.32 -9.78 -18.21
CA ALA A 9 13.77 -10.81 -17.29
C ALA A 9 15.26 -11.07 -17.53
N ASP A 10 16.07 -10.80 -16.52
CA ASP A 10 17.52 -11.00 -16.54
C ASP A 10 17.91 -12.09 -15.54
N ILE A 11 18.84 -12.96 -15.94
CA ILE A 11 19.39 -14.00 -15.07
C ILE A 11 20.84 -13.64 -14.77
N GLN A 12 21.13 -13.33 -13.50
CA GLN A 12 22.46 -12.95 -13.05
C GLN A 12 23.06 -14.07 -12.20
N ARG A 13 24.30 -14.47 -12.51
CA ARG A 13 25.04 -15.41 -11.65
C ARG A 13 25.49 -14.70 -10.39
N THR A 14 25.24 -15.31 -9.24
CA THR A 14 25.60 -14.74 -7.92
C THR A 14 26.66 -15.56 -7.19
N GLY A 15 26.94 -16.80 -7.61
CA GLY A 15 27.99 -17.61 -6.99
C GLY A 15 28.23 -18.95 -7.67
N VAL A 16 29.27 -19.66 -7.23
CA VAL A 16 29.49 -21.09 -7.53
C VAL A 16 29.99 -21.79 -6.28
N THR A 17 29.52 -23.00 -6.05
CA THR A 17 30.00 -23.90 -4.99
C THR A 17 30.56 -25.16 -5.64
N ILE A 18 31.75 -25.58 -5.20
CA ILE A 18 32.45 -26.78 -5.65
C ILE A 18 32.51 -27.73 -4.45
N GLY A 19 32.13 -29.01 -4.60
CA GLY A 19 32.24 -29.94 -3.49
C GLY A 19 32.11 -31.42 -3.85
N ASP A 20 32.80 -32.25 -3.08
CA ASP A 20 32.79 -33.73 -3.09
C ASP A 20 31.46 -34.36 -2.62
N GLN A 21 30.44 -33.53 -2.35
CA GLN A 21 29.14 -33.91 -1.78
C GLN A 21 27.96 -33.72 -2.74
N VAL A 22 28.21 -33.41 -4.01
CA VAL A 22 27.20 -33.62 -5.06
C VAL A 22 27.09 -35.14 -5.23
N PRO A 23 25.90 -35.77 -5.21
CA PRO A 23 25.79 -37.23 -5.28
C PRO A 23 26.54 -37.73 -6.50
N VAL A 24 27.69 -38.36 -6.26
CA VAL A 24 28.51 -38.97 -7.30
C VAL A 24 27.69 -40.13 -7.84
N HIS A 25 27.23 -40.03 -9.09
CA HIS A 25 26.62 -41.18 -9.75
C HIS A 25 27.69 -42.31 -9.73
N PRO A 26 27.34 -43.55 -9.29
CA PRO A 26 28.30 -44.56 -8.79
C PRO A 26 29.32 -45.09 -9.81
N LYS A 27 29.41 -44.51 -11.02
CA LYS A 27 30.31 -44.99 -12.07
C LYS A 27 31.47 -44.08 -12.41
N VAL A 28 31.53 -42.81 -11.98
CA VAL A 28 32.69 -41.94 -12.26
C VAL A 28 32.86 -40.86 -11.20
N GLY A 29 33.91 -40.94 -10.37
CA GLY A 29 34.25 -39.96 -9.33
C GLY A 29 34.68 -38.58 -9.86
N ARG A 30 33.77 -37.84 -10.49
CA ARG A 30 34.00 -36.47 -10.97
C ARG A 30 33.29 -35.46 -10.07
N PRO A 31 33.92 -34.31 -9.75
CA PRO A 31 33.28 -33.26 -8.97
C PRO A 31 32.11 -32.65 -9.76
N GLY A 32 30.97 -32.47 -9.08
CA GLY A 32 29.83 -31.71 -9.58
C GLY A 32 29.97 -30.22 -9.24
N TYR A 33 29.34 -29.36 -10.05
CA TYR A 33 29.29 -27.91 -9.80
C TYR A 33 27.85 -27.48 -9.52
N ILE A 34 27.67 -26.68 -8.46
CA ILE A 34 26.40 -26.01 -8.16
C ILE A 34 26.59 -24.51 -8.40
N TRP A 35 25.78 -23.96 -9.30
CA TRP A 35 25.78 -22.54 -9.63
C TRP A 35 24.59 -21.86 -8.98
N HIS A 36 24.85 -20.69 -8.38
CA HIS A 36 23.82 -19.86 -7.78
C HIS A 36 23.51 -18.70 -8.72
N TYR A 37 22.23 -18.50 -8.99
CA TYR A 37 21.70 -17.45 -9.84
C TYR A 37 20.62 -16.65 -9.10
N THR A 38 20.40 -15.44 -9.58
CA THR A 38 19.24 -14.63 -9.24
C THR A 38 18.55 -14.23 -10.53
N VAL A 39 17.25 -14.49 -10.59
CA VAL A 39 16.39 -13.96 -11.64
C VAL A 39 15.89 -12.59 -11.18
N LEU A 40 16.11 -11.57 -12.00
CA LEU A 40 15.56 -10.23 -11.84
C LEU A 40 14.49 -10.04 -12.92
N VAL A 41 13.26 -9.77 -12.50
CA VAL A 41 12.18 -9.38 -13.41
C VAL A 41 11.83 -7.93 -13.15
N SER A 42 11.95 -7.09 -14.17
CA SER A 42 11.61 -5.67 -14.15
C SER A 42 10.45 -5.40 -15.12
N ALA A 43 9.46 -4.64 -14.69
CA ALA A 43 8.25 -4.37 -15.46
C ALA A 43 7.81 -2.92 -15.31
N GLN A 44 7.46 -2.27 -16.42
CA GLN A 44 6.78 -0.99 -16.41
C GLN A 44 5.27 -1.22 -16.41
N TRP A 45 4.64 -0.84 -15.31
CA TRP A 45 3.19 -0.88 -15.14
C TRP A 45 2.60 0.48 -15.40
N VAL A 46 1.50 0.53 -16.16
CA VAL A 46 0.74 1.77 -16.39
C VAL A 46 -0.74 1.48 -16.21
N LEU A 47 -1.39 2.27 -15.35
CA LEU A 47 -2.82 2.22 -15.09
C LEU A 47 -3.49 3.40 -15.78
N TYR A 48 -4.57 3.12 -16.49
CA TYR A 48 -5.41 4.11 -17.16
C TYR A 48 -6.80 4.20 -16.53
N ASP A 49 -7.42 5.37 -16.62
CA ASP A 49 -8.84 5.55 -16.30
C ASP A 49 -9.74 5.00 -17.43
N ARG A 50 -11.03 5.37 -17.43
CA ARG A 50 -12.00 4.95 -18.47
C ARG A 50 -11.88 5.78 -19.75
N GLN A 51 -11.25 6.95 -19.68
CA GLN A 51 -11.04 7.90 -20.75
C GLN A 51 -9.70 7.66 -21.47
N GLY A 52 -8.86 6.76 -20.94
CA GLY A 52 -7.54 6.45 -21.48
C GLY A 52 -6.43 7.38 -20.98
N LEU A 53 -6.68 8.16 -19.93
CA LEU A 53 -5.65 8.97 -19.28
C LEU A 53 -4.87 8.13 -18.26
N VAL A 54 -3.57 8.40 -18.14
CA VAL A 54 -2.69 7.72 -17.18
C VAL A 54 -3.05 8.17 -15.76
N VAL A 55 -3.47 7.21 -14.95
CA VAL A 55 -3.76 7.39 -13.51
C VAL A 55 -2.50 7.14 -12.68
N ASP A 56 -1.69 6.15 -13.08
CA ASP A 56 -0.50 5.77 -12.34
C ASP A 56 0.50 5.02 -13.25
N SER A 57 1.79 5.13 -12.94
CA SER A 57 2.88 4.51 -13.68
C SER A 57 4.04 4.15 -12.74
N ALA A 58 4.63 2.96 -12.86
CA ALA A 58 5.87 2.62 -12.17
C ALA A 58 6.67 1.49 -12.81
N LEU A 59 7.99 1.63 -12.67
CA LEU A 59 8.94 0.54 -12.87
C LEU A 59 9.06 -0.26 -11.57
N VAL A 60 8.65 -1.53 -11.60
CA VAL A 60 8.73 -2.45 -10.47
C VAL A 60 9.73 -3.55 -10.79
N SER A 61 10.50 -3.99 -9.80
CA SER A 61 11.44 -5.10 -9.94
C SER A 61 11.25 -6.14 -8.83
N ALA A 62 11.36 -7.42 -9.18
CA ALA A 62 11.31 -8.53 -8.25
C ALA A 62 12.50 -9.47 -8.49
N ARG A 63 13.02 -10.06 -7.41
CA ARG A 63 14.18 -10.96 -7.44
C ARG A 63 13.80 -12.31 -6.89
N THR A 64 14.26 -13.38 -7.53
CA THR A 64 14.06 -14.75 -7.05
C THR A 64 15.36 -15.54 -7.20
N PRO A 65 15.92 -16.12 -6.12
CA PRO A 65 17.10 -16.96 -6.22
C PRO A 65 16.77 -18.26 -6.97
N PHE A 66 17.77 -18.80 -7.66
CA PHE A 66 17.68 -20.04 -8.43
C PHE A 66 19.01 -20.80 -8.34
N VAL A 67 18.94 -22.11 -8.18
CA VAL A 67 20.13 -22.98 -8.09
C VAL A 67 20.13 -23.94 -9.28
N PHE A 68 21.27 -24.06 -9.94
CA PHE A 68 21.46 -24.94 -11.09
C PHE A 68 22.65 -25.87 -10.86
N SER A 69 22.42 -27.18 -10.96
CA SER A 69 23.48 -28.19 -10.91
C SER A 69 23.73 -28.78 -12.30
N ALA A 70 24.99 -29.00 -12.63
CA ALA A 70 25.38 -29.69 -13.86
C ALA A 70 26.47 -30.72 -13.57
N GLU A 71 26.29 -31.91 -14.12
CA GLU A 71 27.32 -32.96 -14.13
C GLU A 71 28.19 -32.77 -15.37
N ASN A 72 29.50 -32.65 -15.18
CA ASN A 72 30.54 -32.70 -16.22
C ASN A 72 30.64 -31.47 -17.15
N THR A 73 31.60 -30.58 -16.86
CA THR A 73 32.17 -29.71 -17.90
C THR A 73 33.69 -29.75 -17.83
N ARG A 74 34.33 -30.25 -18.88
CA ARG A 74 35.76 -30.05 -19.17
C ARG A 74 36.11 -28.57 -19.47
N SER A 75 35.28 -27.63 -19.03
CA SER A 75 35.50 -26.19 -19.20
C SER A 75 34.71 -25.41 -18.16
N LEU A 76 35.31 -24.36 -17.61
CA LEU A 76 34.70 -23.31 -16.78
C LEU A 76 33.69 -22.43 -17.56
N THR A 77 33.16 -22.94 -18.68
CA THR A 77 32.22 -22.20 -19.54
C THR A 77 30.95 -21.92 -18.74
N ILE A 78 30.57 -20.64 -18.69
CA ILE A 78 29.40 -20.16 -17.97
C ILE A 78 28.17 -20.90 -18.50
N LEU A 79 27.61 -21.81 -17.70
CA LEU A 79 26.34 -22.48 -18.00
C LEU A 79 25.19 -21.55 -17.61
N THR A 80 24.81 -20.64 -18.51
CA THR A 80 23.54 -19.91 -18.34
C THR A 80 22.38 -20.90 -18.44
N PRO A 81 21.51 -20.99 -17.42
CA PRO A 81 20.37 -21.90 -17.48
C PRO A 81 19.43 -21.50 -18.62
N SER A 82 18.85 -22.50 -19.30
CA SER A 82 17.85 -22.25 -20.33
C SER A 82 16.54 -21.75 -19.73
N PRO A 83 15.67 -21.09 -20.52
CA PRO A 83 14.33 -20.72 -20.06
C PRO A 83 13.50 -21.89 -19.52
N ALA A 84 13.72 -23.12 -20.01
CA ALA A 84 13.06 -24.32 -19.48
C ALA A 84 13.53 -24.66 -18.06
N GLN A 85 14.79 -24.38 -17.73
CA GLN A 85 15.38 -24.63 -16.41
C GLN A 85 15.06 -23.51 -15.41
N SER A 86 15.00 -22.26 -15.87
CA SER A 86 14.72 -21.09 -15.03
C SER A 86 13.26 -20.64 -15.04
N GLY A 87 12.40 -21.28 -15.85
CA GLY A 87 11.02 -20.85 -16.10
C GLY A 87 10.15 -20.73 -14.84
N ALA A 88 10.34 -21.64 -13.87
CA ALA A 88 9.66 -21.55 -12.57
C ALA A 88 10.09 -20.30 -11.77
N SER A 89 11.39 -20.00 -11.73
CA SER A 89 11.92 -18.80 -11.05
C SER A 89 11.55 -17.51 -11.76
N ILE A 90 11.52 -17.50 -13.10
CA ILE A 90 11.00 -16.37 -13.90
C ILE A 90 9.52 -16.14 -13.59
N SER A 91 8.71 -17.20 -13.57
CA SER A 91 7.27 -17.11 -13.28
C SER A 91 7.02 -16.63 -11.85
N ALA A 92 7.80 -17.10 -10.87
CA ALA A 92 7.74 -16.65 -9.49
C ALA A 92 8.11 -15.16 -9.35
N ALA A 93 9.19 -14.72 -10.00
CA ALA A 93 9.60 -13.33 -10.02
C ALA A 93 8.56 -12.44 -10.71
N ALA A 94 7.98 -12.86 -11.83
CA ALA A 94 6.91 -12.12 -12.51
C ALA A 94 5.64 -11.99 -11.64
N LYS A 95 5.23 -13.08 -10.95
CA LYS A 95 4.12 -13.04 -10.00
C LYS A 95 4.39 -12.08 -8.85
N ALA A 96 5.58 -12.15 -8.25
CA ALA A 96 5.99 -11.24 -7.17
C ALA A 96 6.03 -9.78 -7.64
N ASN A 97 6.51 -9.52 -8.86
CA ASN A 97 6.52 -8.20 -9.47
C ASN A 97 5.09 -7.61 -9.55
N GLY A 98 4.13 -8.39 -10.08
CA GLY A 98 2.72 -7.97 -10.13
C GLY A 98 2.12 -7.74 -8.75
N GLN A 99 2.45 -8.56 -7.75
CA GLN A 99 2.00 -8.38 -6.36
C GLN A 99 2.53 -7.08 -5.74
N ILE A 100 3.80 -6.73 -5.97
CA ILE A 100 4.39 -5.47 -5.50
C ILE A 100 3.64 -4.28 -6.10
N TYR A 101 3.36 -4.31 -7.40
CA TYR A 101 2.59 -3.25 -8.04
C TYR A 101 1.16 -3.17 -7.49
N ALA A 102 0.48 -4.30 -7.31
CA ALA A 102 -0.86 -4.34 -6.74
C ALA A 102 -0.93 -3.78 -5.31
N GLN A 103 0.06 -4.06 -4.46
CA GLN A 103 0.17 -3.49 -3.11
C GLN A 103 0.35 -1.97 -3.11
N ARG A 104 0.89 -1.39 -4.19
CA ARG A 104 0.98 0.06 -4.34
C ARG A 104 -0.38 0.69 -4.60
N LEU A 105 -1.27 -0.04 -5.27
CA LEU A 105 -2.64 0.38 -5.58
C LEU A 105 -3.65 0.03 -4.48
N SER A 106 -3.28 -0.85 -3.53
CA SER A 106 -4.19 -1.21 -2.44
C SER A 106 -4.51 0.03 -1.62
N ALA A 107 -5.81 0.26 -1.38
CA ALA A 107 -6.26 1.28 -0.44
C ALA A 107 -5.55 1.03 0.90
N LYS A 108 -4.76 2.01 1.34
CA LYS A 108 -4.22 1.97 2.69
C LYS A 108 -5.36 2.33 3.62
N ASP A 109 -5.87 1.34 4.35
CA ASP A 109 -6.80 1.58 5.43
C ASP A 109 -6.07 2.37 6.53
N ILE A 110 -6.23 3.69 6.51
CA ILE A 110 -5.74 4.54 7.58
C ILE A 110 -6.83 4.54 8.65
N VAL A 111 -6.59 3.82 9.74
CA VAL A 111 -7.44 3.92 10.92
C VAL A 111 -7.14 5.26 11.61
N VAL A 112 -8.10 6.18 11.54
CA VAL A 112 -8.01 7.48 12.18
C VAL A 112 -8.86 7.47 13.44
N ASN A 113 -8.24 7.70 14.59
CA ASN A 113 -8.96 7.83 15.86
C ASN A 113 -9.17 9.32 16.19
N ARG A 114 -10.42 9.78 16.12
CA ARG A 114 -10.82 11.15 16.43
C ARG A 114 -11.50 11.21 17.80
N PRO A 115 -10.91 11.89 18.81
CA PRO A 115 -11.65 12.20 20.02
C PRO A 115 -12.79 13.15 19.67
N TYR A 116 -13.94 13.02 20.32
CA TYR A 116 -15.11 13.87 20.13
C TYR A 116 -15.65 14.36 21.48
N TYR A 117 -16.33 15.50 21.49
CA TYR A 117 -16.89 16.08 22.70
C TYR A 117 -18.22 15.40 23.05
N ARG A 118 -18.40 15.07 24.33
CA ARG A 118 -19.50 14.20 24.81
C ARG A 118 -20.19 14.65 26.10
N THR A 119 -19.96 15.90 26.52
CA THR A 119 -20.44 16.42 27.81
C THR A 119 -21.39 17.61 27.60
N GLY A 120 -22.21 17.89 28.62
CA GLY A 120 -23.20 18.97 28.58
C GLY A 120 -24.22 18.77 27.46
N ASP A 121 -24.52 19.85 26.75
CA ASP A 121 -25.52 19.87 25.66
C ASP A 121 -25.15 18.97 24.47
N LEU A 122 -23.90 18.49 24.41
CA LEU A 122 -23.43 17.58 23.36
C LEU A 122 -23.67 16.10 23.71
N ALA A 123 -24.01 15.78 24.96
CA ALA A 123 -24.19 14.40 25.42
C ALA A 123 -25.25 13.62 24.60
N PRO A 124 -26.42 14.19 24.26
CA PRO A 124 -27.39 13.47 23.43
C PRO A 124 -26.84 13.12 22.05
N ALA A 125 -26.12 14.05 21.40
CA ALA A 125 -25.53 13.77 20.10
C ALA A 125 -24.41 12.72 20.19
N ALA A 126 -23.58 12.81 21.23
CA ALA A 126 -22.45 11.93 21.46
C ALA A 126 -22.82 10.44 21.57
N GLU A 127 -24.00 10.11 22.09
CA GLU A 127 -24.50 8.73 22.09
C GLU A 127 -24.76 8.23 20.67
N TRP A 128 -25.32 9.08 19.81
CA TRP A 128 -25.55 8.74 18.40
C TRP A 128 -24.26 8.70 17.57
N ILE A 129 -23.25 9.52 17.91
CA ILE A 129 -21.89 9.42 17.34
C ILE A 129 -21.31 8.04 17.69
N LYS A 130 -21.41 7.62 18.95
CA LYS A 130 -20.92 6.31 19.41
C LYS A 130 -21.63 5.16 18.69
N ALA A 131 -22.95 5.29 18.49
CA ALA A 131 -23.77 4.33 17.76
C ALA A 131 -23.59 4.39 16.23
N ARG A 132 -22.74 5.29 15.71
CA ARG A 132 -22.53 5.55 14.27
C ARG A 132 -23.81 5.95 13.52
N ASN A 133 -24.76 6.54 14.22
CA ASN A 133 -25.96 7.11 13.64
C ASN A 133 -25.74 8.60 13.33
N TRP A 134 -25.03 8.85 12.23
CA TRP A 134 -24.61 10.19 11.82
C TRP A 134 -25.78 11.14 11.53
N PRO A 135 -26.87 10.73 10.87
CA PRO A 135 -27.99 11.63 10.60
C PRO A 135 -28.63 12.20 11.87
N VAL A 136 -28.87 11.36 12.88
CA VAL A 136 -29.46 11.79 14.15
C VAL A 136 -28.49 12.67 14.93
N ALA A 137 -27.21 12.29 14.98
CA ALA A 137 -26.18 13.11 15.63
C ALA A 137 -26.05 14.50 14.97
N ALA A 138 -26.04 14.56 13.64
CA ALA A 138 -25.97 15.83 12.90
C ALA A 138 -27.19 16.72 13.17
N ALA A 139 -28.39 16.16 13.20
CA ALA A 139 -29.62 16.91 13.50
C ALA A 139 -29.58 17.57 14.89
N LEU A 140 -28.92 16.95 15.87
CA LEU A 140 -28.73 17.49 17.22
C LEU A 140 -27.60 18.53 17.28
N LEU A 141 -26.53 18.37 16.50
CA LEU A 141 -25.36 19.25 16.52
C LEU A 141 -25.54 20.53 15.69
N LEU A 142 -26.26 20.46 14.57
CA LEU A 142 -26.48 21.61 13.68
C LEU A 142 -27.03 22.86 14.38
N PRO A 143 -28.10 22.79 15.20
CA PRO A 143 -28.59 23.97 15.91
C PRO A 143 -27.57 24.49 16.93
N LEU A 144 -26.81 23.60 17.58
CA LEU A 144 -25.78 23.98 18.55
C LEU A 144 -24.61 24.70 17.87
N ALA A 145 -24.14 24.19 16.73
CA ALA A 145 -23.05 24.80 15.93
C ALA A 145 -23.45 26.13 15.28
N SER A 146 -24.76 26.35 15.09
CA SER A 146 -25.29 27.59 14.50
C SER A 146 -25.59 28.68 15.55
N SER A 147 -25.51 28.36 16.84
CA SER A 147 -25.92 29.24 17.95
C SER A 147 -24.95 30.40 18.29
N GLY A 148 -23.94 30.66 17.45
CA GLY A 148 -22.95 31.73 17.64
C GLY A 148 -21.57 31.23 18.07
N SER A 149 -20.80 32.04 18.79
CA SER A 149 -19.40 31.76 19.17
C SER A 149 -19.23 31.16 20.57
N SER A 150 -20.24 30.46 21.09
CA SER A 150 -20.17 29.85 22.41
C SER A 150 -19.21 28.64 22.43
N PRO A 151 -18.63 28.27 23.59
CA PRO A 151 -17.83 27.05 23.69
C PRO A 151 -18.56 25.78 23.24
N VAL A 152 -19.90 25.74 23.38
CA VAL A 152 -20.73 24.62 22.92
C VAL A 152 -20.81 24.60 21.40
N SER A 153 -21.02 25.75 20.77
CA SER A 153 -21.07 25.88 19.31
C SER A 153 -19.75 25.46 18.64
N ILE A 154 -18.62 25.89 19.21
CA ILE A 154 -17.28 25.52 18.72
C ILE A 154 -17.07 24.01 18.76
N LYS A 155 -17.43 23.38 19.88
CA LYS A 155 -17.33 21.92 20.05
C LYS A 155 -18.33 21.16 19.17
N ALA A 156 -19.52 21.71 18.97
CA ALA A 156 -20.52 21.13 18.07
C ALA A 156 -20.04 21.14 16.62
N ALA A 157 -19.44 22.25 16.16
CA ALA A 157 -18.83 22.35 14.84
C ALA A 157 -17.68 21.34 14.67
N TYR A 158 -16.82 21.17 15.67
CA TYR A 158 -15.79 20.12 15.61
C TYR A 158 -16.40 18.71 15.53
N ASN A 159 -17.43 18.40 16.31
CA ASN A 159 -18.11 17.11 16.21
C ASN A 159 -18.75 16.90 14.82
N LEU A 160 -19.37 17.94 14.22
CA LEU A 160 -19.88 17.87 12.84
C LEU A 160 -18.78 17.56 11.83
N ALA A 161 -17.59 18.13 12.01
CA ALA A 161 -16.44 17.83 11.15
C ALA A 161 -16.08 16.34 11.17
N ILE A 162 -16.06 15.71 12.35
CA ILE A 162 -15.80 14.26 12.49
C ILE A 162 -16.87 13.45 11.76
N LEU A 163 -18.14 13.86 11.87
CA LEU A 163 -19.27 13.17 11.24
C LEU A 163 -19.15 13.22 9.72
N SER A 164 -18.80 14.38 9.16
CA SER A 164 -18.57 14.54 7.72
C SER A 164 -17.34 13.75 7.26
N GLU A 165 -16.25 13.71 8.04
CA GLU A 165 -15.06 12.86 7.73
C GLU A 165 -15.46 11.38 7.70
N ALA A 166 -16.22 10.91 8.68
CA ALA A 166 -16.68 9.52 8.77
C ALA A 166 -17.64 9.11 7.64
N GLN A 167 -18.35 10.07 7.05
CA GLN A 167 -19.24 9.85 5.88
C GLN A 167 -18.49 9.99 4.54
N GLY A 168 -17.18 10.27 4.56
CA GLY A 168 -16.39 10.50 3.36
C GLY A 168 -16.58 11.89 2.74
N ASN A 169 -17.36 12.78 3.37
CA ASN A 169 -17.56 14.14 2.91
C ASN A 169 -16.43 15.06 3.42
N ARG A 170 -15.26 14.92 2.81
CA ARG A 170 -14.02 15.56 3.26
C ARG A 170 -14.05 17.09 3.17
N GLU A 171 -14.72 17.65 2.16
CA GLU A 171 -14.81 19.12 2.00
C GLU A 171 -15.70 19.73 3.09
N GLU A 172 -16.84 19.11 3.40
CA GLU A 172 -17.69 19.54 4.50
C GLU A 172 -16.98 19.38 5.86
N ALA A 173 -16.24 18.28 6.05
CA ALA A 173 -15.43 18.08 7.24
C ALA A 173 -14.40 19.22 7.42
N ARG A 174 -13.75 19.65 6.33
CA ARG A 174 -12.82 20.78 6.36
C ARG A 174 -13.53 22.08 6.74
N LEU A 175 -14.71 22.36 6.18
CA LEU A 175 -15.46 23.59 6.49
C LEU A 175 -15.80 23.68 7.99
N TRP A 176 -16.38 22.62 8.56
CA TRP A 176 -16.73 22.59 9.98
C TRP A 176 -15.50 22.63 10.89
N ALA A 177 -14.41 21.94 10.52
CA ALA A 177 -13.16 21.99 11.27
C ALA A 177 -12.51 23.38 11.19
N GLN A 178 -12.58 24.07 10.05
CA GLN A 178 -12.10 25.45 9.92
C GLN A 178 -12.87 26.40 10.84
N GLN A 179 -14.19 26.31 10.87
CA GLN A 179 -15.02 27.13 11.75
C GLN A 179 -14.63 26.93 13.23
N ALA A 180 -14.50 25.67 13.68
CA ALA A 180 -14.10 25.38 15.05
C ALA A 180 -12.65 25.83 15.35
N ALA A 181 -11.73 25.60 14.42
CA ALA A 181 -10.32 25.98 14.54
C ALA A 181 -10.12 27.49 14.64
N GLN A 182 -10.81 28.27 13.80
CA GLN A 182 -10.78 29.73 13.82
C GLN A 182 -11.33 30.29 15.14
N ALA A 183 -12.31 29.61 15.72
CA ALA A 183 -12.86 29.95 17.03
C ALA A 183 -12.02 29.43 18.22
N GLY A 184 -10.87 28.78 17.95
CA GLY A 184 -9.87 28.43 18.95
C GLY A 184 -9.75 26.94 19.27
N ASP A 185 -10.57 26.06 18.69
CA ASP A 185 -10.54 24.63 18.99
C ASP A 185 -9.20 23.99 18.59
N GLY A 186 -8.54 23.36 19.57
CA GLY A 186 -7.23 22.72 19.37
C GLY A 186 -7.31 21.37 18.66
N LEU A 187 -8.41 20.63 18.80
CA LEU A 187 -8.61 19.35 18.13
C LEU A 187 -8.91 19.56 16.64
N ALA A 188 -9.71 20.56 16.31
CA ALA A 188 -10.05 20.96 14.95
C ALA A 188 -8.79 21.40 14.17
N ARG A 189 -7.89 22.18 14.79
CA ARG A 189 -6.61 22.54 14.17
C ARG A 189 -5.75 21.33 13.83
N LYS A 190 -5.68 20.34 14.72
CA LYS A 190 -4.96 19.08 14.47
C LYS A 190 -5.62 18.29 13.34
N MET A 191 -6.94 18.18 13.37
CA MET A 191 -7.71 17.49 12.33
C MET A 191 -7.47 18.10 10.94
N LEU A 192 -7.46 19.42 10.80
CA LEU A 192 -7.14 20.09 9.53
C LEU A 192 -5.75 19.70 9.01
N ALA A 193 -4.74 19.70 9.87
CA ALA A 193 -3.39 19.29 9.48
C ALA A 193 -3.32 17.83 8.99
N ASP A 194 -4.13 16.94 9.57
CA ASP A 194 -4.21 15.54 9.15
C ASP A 194 -4.99 15.39 7.83
N LEU A 195 -6.08 16.15 7.67
CA LEU A 195 -6.86 16.20 6.44
C LEU A 195 -6.06 16.75 5.26
N ASP A 196 -5.02 17.55 5.47
CA ASP A 196 -4.14 18.03 4.40
C ASP A 196 -3.08 17.00 3.99
N LYS A 197 -2.62 16.16 4.92
CA LYS A 197 -1.56 15.17 4.69
C LYS A 197 -2.02 13.90 3.99
N ASN A 198 -3.24 13.44 4.27
CA ASN A 198 -3.75 12.15 3.77
C ASN A 198 -4.45 12.30 2.40
N ARG A 199 -3.91 13.12 1.49
CA ARG A 199 -4.51 13.45 0.19
C ARG A 199 -4.16 12.41 -0.88
#